data_AF-A0A920J447-F1
#
_entry.id   AF-A0A920J447-F1
#
_cell.length_a   1.000
_cell.length_b   1.000
_cell.length_c   1.000
_cell.angle_alpha   90.00
_cell.angle_beta   90.00
_cell.angle_gamma   90.00
#
_symmetry.space_group_name_H-M   'P 1'
#
loop_
_entity.id
_entity.type
_entity.pdbx_description
1 polymer ?
#
loop_
_entity_poly.entity_id
_entity_poly.type
_entity_poly.pdbx_seq_one_letter_code
_entity_poly.pdbx_strand_id
1 'polypeptide(L)'
;MNEITIGSDEWLNQVKEEIIEPEIRIIDPHHHLWDFSTSTYLVKELQEDTSSGHKVEKPIYMECGGGYYEEGPEHLKLLVKRSLFLCMLKKVRKRGVVL
;
A
#
# COMPACT_ATOMS: atom_id res chain seq x y z
N MET A 1 12.51 -30.36 -5.25
CA MET A 1 12.26 -28.97 -5.69
C MET A 1 11.16 -28.45 -4.81
N ASN A 2 11.41 -27.43 -3.98
CA ASN A 2 10.34 -26.82 -3.21
C ASN A 2 9.44 -26.07 -4.21
N GLU A 3 8.15 -26.36 -4.21
CA GLU A 3 7.19 -25.61 -5.02
C GLU A 3 7.06 -24.20 -4.44
N ILE A 4 7.59 -23.21 -5.15
CA ILE A 4 7.42 -21.81 -4.82
C ILE A 4 6.03 -21.38 -5.30
N THR A 5 5.24 -20.79 -4.41
CA THR A 5 3.90 -20.29 -4.74
C THR A 5 4.01 -18.93 -5.42
N ILE A 6 3.43 -18.77 -6.62
CA ILE A 6 3.45 -17.49 -7.35
C ILE A 6 2.77 -16.41 -6.51
N GLY A 7 3.45 -15.28 -6.33
CA GLY A 7 2.97 -14.16 -5.52
C GLY A 7 3.22 -14.29 -4.01
N SER A 8 3.90 -15.34 -3.54
CA SER A 8 4.37 -15.41 -2.14
C SER A 8 5.64 -14.58 -1.93
N ASP A 9 5.97 -14.30 -0.67
CA ASP A 9 7.22 -13.61 -0.31
C ASP A 9 8.45 -14.40 -0.79
N GLU A 10 8.43 -15.74 -0.74
CA GLU A 10 9.52 -16.57 -1.29
C GLU A 10 9.68 -16.35 -2.79
N TRP A 11 8.57 -16.17 -3.52
CA TRP A 11 8.60 -15.87 -4.95
C TRP A 11 9.13 -14.46 -5.22
N LEU A 12 8.66 -13.45 -4.49
CA LEU A 12 9.06 -12.04 -4.64
C LEU A 12 10.54 -11.80 -4.27
N ASN A 13 11.08 -12.58 -3.32
CA ASN A 13 12.45 -12.41 -2.84
C ASN A 13 13.51 -13.11 -3.71
N GLN A 14 13.14 -13.72 -4.84
CA GLN A 14 14.09 -14.42 -5.72
C GLN A 14 15.12 -13.47 -6.37
N VAL A 15 14.74 -12.22 -6.61
CA VAL A 15 15.60 -11.21 -7.23
C VAL A 15 15.62 -9.97 -6.36
N LYS A 16 16.82 -9.44 -6.11
CA LYS A 16 17.04 -8.14 -5.46
C LYS A 16 17.84 -7.27 -6.42
N GLU A 17 17.21 -6.20 -6.88
CA GLU A 17 17.83 -5.22 -7.77
C GLU A 17 18.65 -4.19 -6.97
N GLU A 18 19.67 -3.62 -7.59
CA GLU A 18 20.46 -2.55 -6.99
C GLU A 18 19.65 -1.25 -6.97
N ILE A 19 19.73 -0.51 -5.85
CA ILE A 19 19.10 0.80 -5.72
C ILE A 19 19.91 1.83 -6.50
N ILE A 20 19.34 2.33 -7.59
CA ILE A 20 19.94 3.37 -8.43
C ILE A 20 19.52 4.75 -7.92
N GLU A 21 20.49 5.65 -7.78
CA GLU A 21 20.28 7.07 -7.42
C GLU A 21 19.35 7.27 -6.19
N PRO A 22 19.72 6.72 -5.02
CA PRO A 22 18.84 6.69 -3.83
C PRO A 22 18.40 8.08 -3.34
N GLU A 23 19.14 9.14 -3.69
CA GLU A 23 18.84 10.51 -3.27
C GLU A 23 17.75 11.20 -4.12
N ILE A 24 17.39 10.64 -5.29
CA ILE A 24 16.34 11.19 -6.14
C ILE A 24 15.00 11.02 -5.43
N ARG A 25 14.31 12.14 -5.26
CA ARG A 25 12.97 12.17 -4.67
C ARG A 25 11.96 11.62 -5.67
N ILE A 26 11.20 10.63 -5.23
CA ILE A 26 10.19 9.95 -6.04
C ILE A 26 8.80 10.24 -5.50
N ILE A 27 7.88 10.49 -6.42
CA ILE A 27 6.45 10.40 -6.18
C ILE A 27 6.02 9.08 -6.79
N ASP A 28 5.49 8.15 -5.99
CA ASP A 28 4.81 6.98 -6.52
C ASP A 28 3.40 7.43 -6.95
N PRO A 29 3.11 7.48 -8.27
CA PRO A 29 1.87 8.07 -8.75
C PRO A 29 0.67 7.11 -8.63
N HIS A 30 0.89 5.83 -8.31
CA HIS A 30 -0.18 4.84 -8.41
C HIS A 30 0.11 3.59 -7.58
N HIS A 31 -0.56 3.47 -6.43
CA HIS A 31 -0.71 2.20 -5.73
C HIS A 31 -2.16 1.99 -5.28
N HIS A 32 -2.50 0.73 -5.04
CA HIS A 32 -3.74 0.34 -4.40
C HIS A 32 -3.46 -0.15 -2.99
N LEU A 33 -4.50 -0.15 -2.16
CA LEU A 33 -4.52 -0.84 -0.89
C LEU A 33 -5.75 -1.74 -0.89
N TRP A 34 -5.56 -3.02 -0.63
CA TRP A 34 -6.62 -4.01 -0.66
C TRP A 34 -6.46 -5.05 0.43
N ASP A 35 -7.58 -5.67 0.81
CA ASP A 35 -7.64 -6.76 1.75
C ASP A 35 -8.58 -7.83 1.18
N PHE A 36 -8.04 -8.66 0.29
CA PHE A 36 -8.76 -9.77 -0.32
C PHE A 36 -8.27 -11.08 0.28
N SER A 37 -9.12 -12.11 0.30
CA SER A 37 -8.75 -13.44 0.84
C SER A 37 -7.56 -14.09 0.11
N THR A 38 -7.29 -13.67 -1.13
CA THR A 38 -6.21 -14.16 -1.98
C THR A 38 -4.97 -13.26 -2.00
N SER A 39 -5.07 -12.02 -1.50
CA SER A 39 -3.97 -11.05 -1.47
C SER A 39 -4.32 -9.87 -0.56
N THR A 40 -3.41 -9.55 0.36
CA THR A 40 -3.53 -8.39 1.25
C THR A 40 -2.34 -7.48 1.00
N TYR A 41 -2.61 -6.22 0.69
CA TYR A 41 -1.61 -5.17 0.56
C TYR A 41 -2.14 -3.91 1.23
N LEU A 42 -1.63 -3.64 2.43
CA LEU A 42 -2.07 -2.53 3.26
C LEU A 42 -0.89 -1.61 3.54
N VAL A 43 -1.06 -0.70 4.48
CA VAL A 43 -0.07 0.35 4.76
C VAL A 43 1.25 -0.24 5.27
N LYS A 44 1.25 -1.43 5.88
CA LYS A 44 2.48 -2.08 6.34
C LYS A 44 3.36 -2.46 5.15
N GLU A 45 2.76 -3.12 4.17
CA GLU A 45 3.43 -3.59 2.96
C GLU A 45 3.90 -2.38 2.13
N LEU A 46 3.04 -1.36 1.96
CA LEU A 46 3.43 -0.10 1.32
C LEU A 46 4.64 0.57 2.00
N GLN A 47 4.69 0.56 3.33
CA GLN A 47 5.83 1.13 4.05
C GLN A 47 7.10 0.31 3.81
N GLU A 48 7.02 -1.02 3.87
CA GLU A 48 8.17 -1.91 3.61
C GLU A 48 8.74 -1.64 2.20
N ASP A 49 7.87 -1.48 1.20
CA ASP A 49 8.28 -1.17 -0.17
C ASP A 49 8.87 0.24 -0.31
N THR A 50 8.21 1.26 0.24
CA THR A 50 8.67 2.66 0.13
C THR A 50 9.90 2.97 0.99
N SER A 51 10.24 2.11 1.95
CA SER A 51 11.46 2.20 2.76
C SER A 51 12.57 1.25 2.33
N SER A 52 12.40 0.56 1.19
CA SER A 52 13.35 -0.44 0.68
C SER A 52 14.70 0.12 0.19
N GLY A 53 14.79 1.44 0.00
CA GLY A 53 16.06 2.13 -0.31
C GLY A 53 15.90 3.35 -1.21
N HIS A 54 14.91 3.36 -2.10
CA HIS A 54 14.56 4.54 -2.88
C HIS A 54 13.88 5.60 -2.00
N LYS A 55 14.12 6.88 -2.30
CA LYS A 55 13.53 8.01 -1.59
C LYS A 55 12.13 8.35 -2.11
N VAL A 56 11.18 7.48 -1.82
CA VAL A 56 9.75 7.73 -2.08
C VAL A 56 9.21 8.69 -1.02
N GLU A 57 8.94 9.93 -1.40
CA GLU A 57 8.45 10.95 -0.46
C GLU A 57 6.92 11.05 -0.43
N LYS A 58 6.25 10.74 -1.55
CA LYS A 58 4.81 10.91 -1.69
C LYS A 58 4.20 9.80 -2.53
N PRO A 59 3.49 8.86 -1.89
CA PRO A 59 2.71 7.88 -2.62
C PRO A 59 1.28 8.39 -2.85
N ILE A 60 0.74 8.16 -4.05
CA ILE A 60 -0.63 8.52 -4.42
C ILE A 60 -1.49 7.25 -4.38
N TYR A 61 -2.41 7.20 -3.41
CA TYR A 61 -3.37 6.12 -3.28
C TYR A 61 -4.47 6.26 -4.32
N MET A 62 -4.71 5.17 -5.05
CA MET A 62 -5.78 5.05 -6.03
C MET A 62 -6.84 4.07 -5.52
N GLU A 63 -8.09 4.55 -5.48
CA GLU A 63 -9.26 3.76 -5.09
C GLU A 63 -9.47 2.59 -6.07
N CYS A 64 -9.86 1.42 -5.56
CA CYS A 64 -10.12 0.23 -6.38
C CYS A 64 -11.17 -0.70 -5.73
N GLY A 65 -12.42 -0.24 -5.68
CA GLY A 65 -13.54 -1.03 -5.19
C GLY A 65 -13.60 -1.21 -3.67
N GLY A 66 -12.92 -0.36 -2.89
CA GLY A 66 -12.67 -0.59 -1.46
C GLY A 66 -13.05 0.58 -0.56
N GLY A 67 -13.81 0.30 0.50
CA GLY A 67 -14.02 1.26 1.58
C GLY A 67 -14.99 2.41 1.25
N TYR A 68 -15.98 2.15 0.40
CA TYR A 68 -17.04 3.09 0.05
C TYR A 68 -17.78 3.66 1.26
N TYR A 69 -18.27 4.88 1.13
CA TYR A 69 -19.06 5.56 2.15
C TYR A 69 -20.53 5.10 2.09
N GLU A 70 -20.75 3.81 2.34
CA GLU A 70 -22.08 3.17 2.22
C GLU A 70 -23.16 3.82 3.11
N GLU A 71 -22.75 4.35 4.26
CA GLU A 71 -23.60 5.05 5.24
C GLU A 71 -23.89 6.52 4.86
N GLY A 72 -23.38 6.99 3.71
CA GLY A 72 -23.52 8.37 3.25
C GLY A 72 -24.77 8.63 2.41
N PRO A 73 -25.07 9.91 2.11
CA PRO A 73 -26.04 10.29 1.08
C PRO A 73 -25.76 9.56 -0.24
N GLU A 74 -26.81 9.21 -0.99
CA GLU A 74 -26.70 8.39 -2.22
C GLU A 74 -25.63 8.88 -3.19
N HIS A 75 -25.58 10.19 -3.45
CA HIS A 75 -24.61 10.81 -4.34
C HIS A 75 -23.15 10.80 -3.82
N LEU A 76 -22.92 10.40 -2.56
CA LEU A 76 -21.59 10.27 -1.94
C LEU A 76 -21.18 8.82 -1.69
N LYS A 77 -22.05 7.84 -1.95
CA LYS A 77 -21.71 6.42 -1.70
C LYS A 77 -20.58 5.90 -2.57
N LEU A 78 -20.36 6.50 -3.74
CA LEU A 78 -19.22 6.21 -4.62
C LEU A 78 -17.90 6.78 -4.09
N LEU A 79 -17.92 7.61 -3.05
CA LEU A 79 -16.70 8.11 -2.43
C LEU A 79 -16.16 7.12 -1.41
N VAL A 80 -14.83 7.06 -1.30
CA VAL A 80 -14.18 6.35 -0.18
C VAL A 80 -14.49 7.05 1.13
N LYS A 81 -14.89 6.29 2.14
CA LYS A 81 -15.06 6.80 3.49
C LYS A 81 -13.70 7.27 4.02
N ARG A 82 -13.56 8.59 4.23
CA ARG A 82 -12.35 9.21 4.79
C ARG A 82 -11.87 8.54 6.09
N SER A 83 -12.79 8.00 6.90
CA SER A 83 -12.43 7.30 8.14
C SER A 83 -11.71 5.96 7.90
N LEU A 84 -11.91 5.31 6.76
CA LEU A 84 -11.29 4.01 6.44
C LEU A 84 -9.82 4.23 6.05
N PHE A 85 -9.56 5.20 5.17
CA PHE A 85 -8.21 5.70 4.88
C PHE A 85 -7.51 6.19 6.16
N LEU A 86 -8.18 7.02 6.98
CA LEU A 86 -7.63 7.42 8.28
C LEU A 86 -7.45 6.27 9.27
N CYS A 87 -8.29 5.23 9.26
CA CYS A 87 -8.17 4.08 10.16
C CYS A 87 -6.95 3.23 9.78
N MET A 88 -6.74 3.02 8.48
CA MET A 88 -5.55 2.39 7.94
C MET A 88 -4.29 3.17 8.34
N LEU A 89 -4.28 4.50 8.17
CA LEU A 89 -3.19 5.38 8.61
C LEU A 89 -3.02 5.43 10.15
N LYS A 90 -4.10 5.43 10.93
CA LYS A 90 -4.06 5.52 12.41
C LYS A 90 -3.55 4.24 13.07
N LYS A 91 -3.82 3.06 12.48
CA LYS A 91 -3.23 1.80 12.94
C LYS A 91 -1.70 1.78 12.76
N VAL A 92 -1.19 2.52 11.79
CA VAL A 92 0.22 2.61 11.42
C VAL A 92 0.98 3.63 12.29
N ARG A 93 0.41 4.82 12.52
CA ARG A 93 1.03 5.84 13.39
C ARG A 93 1.19 5.38 14.85
N LYS A 94 0.33 4.49 15.35
CA LYS A 94 0.48 3.88 16.69
C LYS A 94 1.67 2.91 16.81
N ARG A 95 2.29 2.50 15.69
CA ARG A 95 3.46 1.62 15.64
C ARG A 95 4.77 2.39 15.35
N GLY A 96 4.76 3.71 15.45
CA GLY A 96 5.96 4.56 15.25
C GLY A 96 6.31 4.84 13.79
N VAL A 97 5.41 4.53 12.87
CA VAL A 97 5.60 4.69 11.43
C VAL A 97 5.05 6.04 10.99
N VAL A 98 5.89 6.84 10.32
CA VAL A 98 5.54 8.12 9.71
C VAL A 98 5.53 7.94 8.20
N LEU A 99 4.40 8.26 7.56
CA LEU A 99 4.32 8.61 6.13
C LEU A 99 4.57 10.11 5.98
#